data_AF-A0A952U576-F1
#
_entry.id   AF-A0A952U576-F1
#
_cell.length_a   1.000
_cell.length_b   1.000
_cell.length_c   1.000
_cell.angle_alpha   90.00
_cell.angle_beta   90.00
_cell.angle_gamma   90.00
#
_symmetry.space_group_name_H-M   'P 1'
#
loop_
_entity.id
_entity.type
_entity.pdbx_description
1 polymer ?
#
loop_
_entity_poly.entity_id
_entity_poly.type
_entity_poly.pdbx_seq_one_letter_code
_entity_poly.pdbx_strand_id
1 'polypeptide(L)'
;MYRKNWRYLSGRLLVLSLLASVAVAMIQVSILNFGQSLKNSEVISPLDFGMLGGGLIIILICQYFLALRATAIYREMFGLSKDFEAGLAYAKRRRWAVFSVFTVGASAPIFVAFYCVMIALVIFGARLASPYVGTAAVETFIVVGGFIMVVLMVVATAITLLFSMVLFAAISSEDELKFLKVIVRAIDLTIRYPFRGGSYMCLLGLAVLAVVFSMSIFLMPFEAWEAYRSMKNSEMVLPLYLRFLETISQTVNNVVSMAVVCAGAGLYYRDVRFRSEGADLVEKLDSIQANNSLSGI
;
A
#
# COMPACT_ATOMS: atom_id res chain seq x y z
N MET A 1 -10.54 -9.53 -18.34
CA MET A 1 -11.52 -9.16 -17.29
C MET A 1 -11.56 -7.65 -17.04
N TYR A 2 -10.45 -7.03 -16.65
CA TYR A 2 -10.39 -5.58 -16.35
C TYR A 2 -10.82 -4.65 -17.50
N ARG A 3 -10.29 -4.87 -18.71
CA ARG A 3 -10.62 -4.07 -19.91
C ARG A 3 -12.12 -4.06 -20.27
N LYS A 4 -12.85 -5.12 -19.92
CA LYS A 4 -14.30 -5.25 -20.21
C LYS A 4 -15.17 -4.50 -19.20
N ASN A 5 -14.70 -4.36 -17.96
CA ASN A 5 -15.46 -3.77 -16.85
C ASN A 5 -14.91 -2.40 -16.38
N TRP A 6 -14.01 -1.77 -17.15
CA TRP A 6 -13.35 -0.51 -16.77
C TRP A 6 -14.34 0.61 -16.43
N ARG A 7 -15.35 0.84 -17.28
CA ARG A 7 -16.38 1.90 -17.05
C ARG A 7 -17.15 1.69 -15.75
N TYR A 8 -17.41 0.43 -15.43
CA TYR A 8 -18.14 0.03 -14.23
C TYR A 8 -17.29 0.21 -12.96
N LEU A 9 -16.01 -0.13 -13.02
CA LEU A 9 -15.05 0.06 -11.93
C LEU A 9 -14.74 1.54 -11.70
N SER A 10 -14.50 2.30 -12.77
CA SER A 10 -14.19 3.72 -12.69
C SER A 10 -15.38 4.52 -12.16
N GLY A 11 -16.60 4.31 -12.67
CA GLY A 11 -17.79 5.03 -12.18
C GLY A 11 -18.05 4.85 -10.68
N ARG A 12 -17.64 3.71 -10.11
CA ARG A 12 -17.84 3.38 -8.69
C ARG A 12 -16.66 3.76 -7.79
N LEU A 13 -15.48 4.06 -8.33
CA LEU A 13 -14.34 4.48 -7.51
C LEU A 13 -14.02 5.97 -7.70
N LEU A 14 -14.29 6.53 -8.88
CA LEU A 14 -13.83 7.85 -9.31
C LEU A 14 -14.20 8.97 -8.34
N VAL A 15 -15.46 9.06 -7.89
CA VAL A 15 -15.86 10.16 -6.97
C VAL A 15 -15.10 10.10 -5.65
N LEU A 16 -14.93 8.91 -5.08
CA LEU A 16 -14.22 8.74 -3.81
C LEU A 16 -12.71 8.90 -3.99
N SER A 17 -12.17 8.44 -5.12
CA SER A 17 -10.76 8.63 -5.47
C SER A 17 -10.45 10.11 -5.71
N LEU A 18 -11.37 10.85 -6.35
CA LEU A 18 -11.23 12.29 -6.57
C LEU A 18 -11.24 13.04 -5.24
N LEU A 19 -12.21 12.74 -4.36
CA LEU A 19 -12.27 13.33 -3.03
C LEU A 19 -11.02 12.99 -2.19
N ALA A 20 -10.51 11.76 -2.29
CA ALA A 20 -9.26 11.37 -1.64
C ALA A 20 -8.07 12.16 -2.20
N SER A 21 -7.97 12.33 -3.52
CA SER A 21 -6.91 13.12 -4.16
C SER A 21 -6.97 14.60 -3.78
N VAL A 22 -8.17 15.20 -3.71
CA VAL A 22 -8.35 16.57 -3.21
C VAL A 22 -7.93 16.67 -1.74
N ALA A 23 -8.29 15.71 -0.90
CA ALA A 23 -7.89 15.69 0.51
C ALA A 23 -6.37 15.57 0.67
N VAL A 24 -5.71 14.72 -0.12
CA VAL A 24 -4.24 14.61 -0.15
C VAL A 24 -3.61 15.92 -0.58
N ALA A 25 -4.14 16.58 -1.62
CA ALA A 25 -3.65 17.89 -2.05
C ALA A 25 -3.80 18.93 -0.92
N MET A 26 -4.95 18.99 -0.23
CA MET A 26 -5.13 19.88 0.92
C MET A 26 -4.09 19.64 2.03
N ILE A 27 -3.83 18.37 2.37
CA ILE A 27 -2.80 17.99 3.35
C ILE A 27 -1.42 18.43 2.87
N GLN A 28 -1.06 18.17 1.62
CA GLN A 28 0.24 18.55 1.04
C GLN A 28 0.46 20.06 1.06
N VAL A 29 -0.54 20.85 0.63
CA VAL A 29 -0.47 22.32 0.69
C VAL A 29 -0.27 22.78 2.13
N SER A 30 -1.05 22.24 3.06
CA SER A 30 -0.93 22.60 4.48
C SER A 30 0.48 22.32 5.00
N ILE A 31 1.02 21.11 4.74
CA ILE A 31 2.38 20.73 5.17
C ILE A 31 3.45 21.65 4.56
N LEU A 32 3.31 22.03 3.30
CA LEU A 32 4.24 22.97 2.65
C LEU A 32 4.18 24.35 3.31
N ASN A 33 2.98 24.87 3.57
CA ASN A 33 2.78 26.14 4.26
C ASN A 33 3.32 26.11 5.70
N PHE A 34 3.12 25.00 6.42
CA PHE A 34 3.73 24.76 7.73
C PHE A 34 5.25 24.82 7.66
N GLY A 35 5.86 24.13 6.69
CA GLY A 35 7.31 24.13 6.51
C GLY A 35 7.87 25.53 6.21
N GLN A 36 7.16 26.31 5.40
CA GLN A 36 7.53 27.70 5.09
C GLN A 36 7.38 28.61 6.32
N SER A 37 6.25 28.51 7.04
CA SER A 37 6.00 29.31 8.25
C SER A 37 7.05 29.02 9.33
N LEU A 38 7.41 27.74 9.52
CA LEU A 38 8.48 27.34 10.45
C LEU A 38 9.84 27.91 10.04
N LYS A 39 10.16 27.89 8.75
CA LYS A 39 11.43 28.45 8.23
C LYS A 39 11.50 29.96 8.44
N ASN A 40 10.37 30.64 8.30
CA ASN A 40 10.29 32.10 8.44
C ASN A 40 10.02 32.56 9.88
N SER A 41 9.89 31.63 10.84
CA SER A 41 9.49 31.91 12.24
C SER A 41 8.16 32.67 12.35
N GLU A 42 7.25 32.44 11.41
CA GLU A 42 5.94 33.06 11.36
C GLU A 42 4.90 32.24 12.13
N VAL A 43 3.88 32.92 12.66
CA VAL A 43 2.75 32.26 13.33
C VAL A 43 1.97 31.47 12.29
N ILE A 44 1.82 30.17 12.53
CA ILE A 44 1.07 29.28 11.66
C ILE A 44 -0.39 29.74 11.60
N SER A 45 -0.92 29.89 10.38
CA SER A 45 -2.32 30.28 10.16
C SER A 45 -3.30 29.22 10.68
N PRO A 46 -4.38 29.61 11.39
CA PRO A 46 -5.47 28.71 11.76
C PRO A 46 -6.12 28.02 10.55
N LEU A 47 -6.04 28.64 9.37
CA LEU A 47 -6.54 28.08 8.12
C LEU A 47 -5.74 26.85 7.68
N ASP A 48 -4.42 26.84 7.87
CA ASP A 48 -3.57 25.69 7.53
C ASP A 48 -3.85 24.50 8.47
N PHE A 49 -4.11 24.76 9.75
CA PHE A 49 -4.60 23.73 10.68
C PHE A 49 -5.98 23.19 10.29
N GLY A 50 -6.89 24.08 9.87
CA GLY A 50 -8.22 23.69 9.39
C GLY A 50 -8.15 22.84 8.13
N MET A 51 -7.28 23.18 7.18
CA MET A 51 -7.06 22.43 5.94
C MET A 51 -6.42 21.06 6.22
N LEU A 52 -5.45 20.99 7.12
CA LEU A 52 -4.82 19.73 7.52
C LEU A 52 -5.81 18.80 8.23
N GLY A 53 -6.54 19.31 9.24
CA GLY A 53 -7.54 18.54 9.97
C GLY A 53 -8.70 18.11 9.08
N GLY A 54 -9.23 19.02 8.27
CA GLY A 54 -10.30 18.73 7.30
C GLY A 54 -9.87 17.70 6.27
N GLY A 55 -8.67 17.84 5.71
CA GLY A 55 -8.08 16.87 4.77
C GLY A 55 -7.95 15.48 5.39
N LEU A 56 -7.48 15.38 6.64
CA LEU A 56 -7.37 14.11 7.37
C LEU A 56 -8.74 13.45 7.64
N ILE A 57 -9.78 14.24 7.92
CA ILE A 57 -11.12 13.69 8.10
C ILE A 57 -11.67 13.18 6.76
N ILE A 58 -11.54 13.96 5.69
CA ILE A 58 -12.02 13.58 4.36
C ILE A 58 -11.30 12.34 3.85
N ILE A 59 -9.97 12.24 4.03
CA ILE A 59 -9.21 11.07 3.57
C ILE A 59 -9.64 9.82 4.33
N LEU A 60 -9.89 9.89 5.65
CA LEU A 60 -10.38 8.75 6.44
C LEU A 60 -11.76 8.28 5.98
N ILE A 61 -12.67 9.21 5.71
CA ILE A 61 -14.02 8.91 5.20
C ILE A 61 -13.92 8.28 3.81
N CYS A 62 -13.10 8.85 2.92
CA CYS A 62 -12.89 8.31 1.58
C CYS A 62 -12.27 6.92 1.63
N GLN A 63 -11.25 6.73 2.48
CA GLN A 63 -10.60 5.45 2.69
C GLN A 63 -11.56 4.38 3.20
N TYR A 64 -12.47 4.75 4.12
CA TYR A 64 -13.53 3.87 4.59
C TYR A 64 -14.45 3.39 3.45
N PHE A 65 -14.97 4.32 2.65
CA PHE A 65 -15.86 3.94 1.54
C PHE A 65 -15.13 3.21 0.42
N LEU A 66 -13.88 3.59 0.12
CA LEU A 66 -13.02 2.92 -0.85
C LEU A 66 -12.75 1.47 -0.43
N ALA A 67 -12.47 1.22 0.85
CA ALA A 67 -12.25 -0.13 1.37
C ALA A 67 -13.48 -1.03 1.14
N LEU A 68 -14.68 -0.52 1.44
CA LEU A 68 -15.92 -1.27 1.21
C LEU A 68 -16.15 -1.58 -0.28
N ARG A 69 -15.94 -0.60 -1.17
CA ARG A 69 -16.11 -0.78 -2.61
C ARG A 69 -15.04 -1.69 -3.20
N ALA A 70 -13.81 -1.61 -2.71
CA ALA A 70 -12.71 -2.48 -3.10
C ALA A 70 -12.98 -3.95 -2.77
N THR A 71 -13.48 -4.24 -1.56
CA THR A 71 -13.88 -5.61 -1.19
C THR A 71 -15.03 -6.11 -2.06
N ALA A 72 -16.02 -5.26 -2.36
CA ALA A 72 -17.12 -5.64 -3.25
C ALA A 72 -16.63 -5.97 -4.68
N ILE A 73 -15.74 -5.13 -5.23
CA ILE A 73 -15.09 -5.36 -6.53
C ILE A 73 -14.30 -6.65 -6.53
N TYR A 74 -13.48 -6.89 -5.50
CA TYR A 74 -12.70 -8.11 -5.36
C TYR A 74 -13.61 -9.34 -5.41
N ARG A 75 -14.70 -9.35 -4.64
CA ARG A 75 -15.62 -10.50 -4.60
C ARG A 75 -16.30 -10.75 -5.93
N GLU A 76 -16.72 -9.71 -6.63
CA GLU A 76 -17.30 -9.82 -7.97
C GLU A 76 -16.27 -10.35 -8.98
N MET A 77 -15.04 -9.82 -8.98
CA MET A 77 -13.97 -10.23 -9.90
C MET A 77 -13.61 -11.71 -9.77
N PHE A 78 -13.67 -12.27 -8.57
CA PHE A 78 -13.33 -13.67 -8.31
C PHE A 78 -14.55 -14.60 -8.25
N GLY A 79 -15.75 -14.10 -8.56
CA GLY A 79 -16.98 -14.91 -8.59
C GLY A 79 -17.46 -15.36 -7.20
N LEU A 80 -17.05 -14.67 -6.13
CA LEU A 80 -17.45 -14.93 -4.74
C LEU A 80 -18.81 -14.31 -4.40
N SER A 81 -19.29 -13.39 -5.23
CA SER A 81 -20.62 -12.78 -5.14
C SER A 81 -21.24 -12.72 -6.53
N LYS A 82 -22.56 -12.93 -6.61
CA LYS A 82 -23.31 -12.85 -7.87
C LYS A 82 -23.22 -11.46 -8.50
N ASP A 83 -23.38 -10.43 -7.66
CA ASP A 83 -23.37 -9.02 -8.06
C ASP A 83 -22.59 -8.17 -7.07
N PHE A 84 -22.20 -6.96 -7.47
CA PHE A 84 -21.56 -6.00 -6.57
C PHE A 84 -22.40 -5.63 -5.37
N GLU A 85 -23.73 -5.55 -5.51
CA GLU A 85 -24.60 -5.18 -4.39
C GLU A 85 -24.53 -6.23 -3.28
N ALA A 86 -24.47 -7.52 -3.65
CA ALA A 86 -24.23 -8.61 -2.72
C ALA A 86 -22.82 -8.50 -2.09
N GLY A 87 -21.80 -8.19 -2.89
CA GLY A 87 -20.44 -7.94 -2.38
C GLY A 87 -20.36 -6.75 -1.42
N LEU A 88 -21.13 -5.68 -1.67
CA LEU A 88 -21.19 -4.49 -0.85
C LEU A 88 -21.98 -4.75 0.44
N ALA A 89 -23.07 -5.51 0.39
CA ALA A 89 -23.81 -5.95 1.57
C ALA A 89 -22.91 -6.77 2.50
N TYR A 90 -22.11 -7.68 1.92
CA TYR A 90 -21.09 -8.42 2.66
C TYR A 90 -20.07 -7.47 3.32
N ALA A 91 -19.49 -6.55 2.55
CA ALA A 91 -18.49 -5.60 3.07
C ALA A 91 -19.08 -4.73 4.19
N LYS A 92 -20.32 -4.26 4.05
CA LYS A 92 -21.03 -3.46 5.08
C LYS A 92 -21.24 -4.25 6.39
N ARG A 93 -21.57 -5.53 6.32
CA ARG A 93 -21.70 -6.39 7.52
C ARG A 93 -20.38 -6.48 8.30
N ARG A 94 -19.25 -6.46 7.59
CA ARG A 94 -17.89 -6.55 8.15
C ARG A 94 -17.14 -5.22 8.10
N ARG A 95 -17.85 -4.09 8.08
CA ARG A 95 -17.31 -2.76 7.77
C ARG A 95 -16.04 -2.39 8.55
N TRP A 96 -16.02 -2.69 9.84
CA TRP A 96 -14.88 -2.36 10.71
C TRP A 96 -13.68 -3.25 10.44
N ALA A 97 -13.89 -4.54 10.21
CA ALA A 97 -12.81 -5.45 9.89
C ALA A 97 -12.19 -5.10 8.52
N VAL A 98 -13.02 -4.83 7.50
CA VAL A 98 -12.56 -4.39 6.18
C VAL A 98 -11.79 -3.07 6.25
N PHE A 99 -12.32 -2.09 6.99
CA PHE A 99 -11.66 -0.81 7.18
C PHE A 99 -10.31 -0.96 7.91
N SER A 100 -10.26 -1.76 8.98
CA SER A 100 -9.02 -2.02 9.71
C SER A 100 -7.97 -2.68 8.83
N VAL A 101 -8.31 -3.69 8.02
CA VAL A 101 -7.37 -4.31 7.09
C VAL A 101 -6.82 -3.30 6.09
N PHE A 102 -7.70 -2.48 5.52
CA PHE A 102 -7.30 -1.48 4.54
C PHE A 102 -6.40 -0.39 5.16
N THR A 103 -6.70 0.02 6.39
CA THR A 103 -5.93 1.02 7.14
C THR A 103 -4.59 0.49 7.60
N VAL A 104 -4.54 -0.75 8.09
CA VAL A 104 -3.29 -1.45 8.43
C VAL A 104 -2.45 -1.63 7.18
N GLY A 105 -3.06 -2.01 6.05
CA GLY A 105 -2.33 -2.17 4.79
C GLY A 105 -1.70 -0.90 4.26
N ALA A 106 -2.37 0.25 4.44
CA ALA A 106 -1.83 1.55 4.05
C ALA A 106 -0.78 2.07 5.04
N SER A 107 -0.95 1.82 6.34
CA SER A 107 -0.09 2.40 7.38
C SER A 107 1.11 1.54 7.77
N ALA A 108 1.02 0.22 7.67
CA ALA A 108 2.09 -0.68 8.08
C ALA A 108 3.43 -0.44 7.35
N PRO A 109 3.46 -0.21 6.02
CA PRO A 109 4.70 0.15 5.33
C PRO A 109 5.31 1.47 5.84
N ILE A 110 4.47 2.45 6.18
CA ILE A 110 4.90 3.75 6.72
C ILE A 110 5.52 3.56 8.10
N PHE A 111 4.88 2.78 8.97
CA PHE A 111 5.43 2.46 10.30
C PHE A 111 6.76 1.72 10.19
N VAL A 112 6.86 0.73 9.30
CA VAL A 112 8.11 -0.02 9.08
C VAL A 112 9.21 0.91 8.58
N ALA A 113 8.94 1.77 7.60
CA ALA A 113 9.90 2.76 7.12
C ALA A 113 10.32 3.72 8.26
N PHE A 114 9.38 4.22 9.05
CA PHE A 114 9.65 5.07 10.21
C PHE A 114 10.58 4.38 11.22
N TYR A 115 10.28 3.14 11.61
CA TYR A 115 11.12 2.37 12.53
C TYR A 115 12.51 2.10 11.95
N CYS A 116 12.62 1.77 10.66
CA CYS A 116 13.91 1.60 9.99
C CYS A 116 14.74 2.89 10.04
N VAL A 117 14.13 4.05 9.78
CA VAL A 117 14.81 5.36 9.87
C VAL A 117 15.21 5.67 11.30
N MET A 118 14.34 5.44 12.29
CA MET A 118 14.68 5.66 13.70
C MET A 118 15.85 4.78 14.16
N ILE A 119 15.85 3.49 13.79
CA ILE A 119 16.95 2.58 14.08
C ILE A 119 18.24 3.07 13.41
N ALA A 120 18.17 3.52 12.16
CA ALA A 120 19.31 4.07 11.45
C ALA A 120 19.89 5.30 12.16
N LEU A 121 19.03 6.23 12.61
CA LEU A 121 19.45 7.42 13.35
C LEU A 121 20.07 7.10 14.70
N VAL A 122 19.53 6.12 15.44
CA VAL A 122 20.08 5.69 16.72
C VAL A 122 21.47 5.05 16.53
N ILE A 123 21.61 4.16 15.55
CA ILE A 123 22.89 3.52 15.24
C ILE A 123 23.92 4.56 14.81
N PHE A 124 23.51 5.53 13.98
CA PHE A 124 24.37 6.62 13.52
C PHE A 124 24.79 7.54 14.68
N GLY A 125 23.84 7.96 15.52
CA GLY A 125 24.10 8.79 16.68
C GLY A 125 25.03 8.12 17.70
N ALA A 126 24.84 6.83 17.96
CA ALA A 126 25.71 6.06 18.86
C ALA A 126 27.15 5.93 18.32
N ARG A 127 27.34 5.90 17.00
CA ARG A 127 28.66 5.83 16.38
C ARG A 127 29.37 7.18 16.31
N LEU A 128 28.65 8.27 16.05
CA LEU A 128 29.19 9.64 16.14
C LEU A 128 29.64 9.99 17.56
N ALA A 129 28.93 9.49 18.58
CA ALA A 129 29.29 9.70 19.98
C ALA A 129 30.47 8.82 20.45
N SER A 130 30.98 7.91 19.63
CA SER A 130 32.06 7.01 20.01
C SER A 130 33.43 7.67 19.81
N PRO A 131 34.24 7.84 20.87
CA PRO A 131 35.54 8.53 20.79
C PRO A 131 36.63 7.75 20.05
N TYR A 132 36.33 6.54 19.56
CA TYR A 132 37.31 5.60 18.99
C TYR A 132 37.18 5.40 17.47
N VAL A 133 36.29 6.13 16.79
CA VAL A 133 36.04 5.91 15.36
C VAL A 133 36.79 6.96 14.54
N GLY A 134 37.86 6.54 13.86
CA GLY A 134 38.55 7.39 12.88
C GLY A 134 37.64 7.78 11.72
N THR A 135 37.89 8.95 11.10
CA THR A 135 37.05 9.52 10.02
C THR A 135 36.84 8.55 8.85
N ALA A 136 37.85 7.78 8.46
CA ALA A 136 37.75 6.75 7.41
C ALA A 136 36.80 5.58 7.76
N ALA A 137 36.71 5.22 9.04
CA ALA A 137 35.78 4.19 9.51
C ALA A 137 34.33 4.71 9.55
N VAL A 138 34.14 6.02 9.76
CA VAL A 138 32.82 6.68 9.67
C VAL A 138 32.31 6.67 8.23
N GLU A 139 33.14 7.05 7.26
CA GLU A 139 32.76 7.06 5.84
C GLU A 139 32.40 5.66 5.32
N THR A 140 33.22 4.66 5.63
CA THR A 140 32.95 3.27 5.24
C THR A 140 31.66 2.75 5.88
N PHE A 141 31.39 3.10 7.14
CA PHE A 141 30.16 2.73 7.83
C PHE A 141 28.93 3.44 7.25
N ILE A 142 29.04 4.70 6.85
CA ILE A 142 27.94 5.43 6.19
C ILE A 142 27.57 4.75 4.87
N VAL A 143 28.57 4.41 4.04
CA VAL A 143 28.32 3.82 2.72
C VAL A 143 27.80 2.39 2.84
N VAL A 144 28.51 1.52 3.58
CA VAL A 144 28.17 0.09 3.70
C VAL A 144 26.96 -0.11 4.61
N GLY A 145 26.94 0.54 5.77
CA GLY A 145 25.82 0.48 6.71
C GLY A 145 24.55 1.12 6.16
N GLY A 146 24.69 2.26 5.47
CA GLY A 146 23.57 2.89 4.76
C GLY A 146 22.98 1.97 3.68
N PHE A 147 23.84 1.33 2.87
CA PHE A 147 23.39 0.37 1.87
C PHE A 147 22.63 -0.82 2.49
N ILE A 148 23.17 -1.44 3.54
CA ILE A 148 22.52 -2.56 4.24
C ILE A 148 21.15 -2.13 4.79
N MET A 149 21.06 -0.94 5.40
CA MET A 149 19.81 -0.42 5.94
C MET A 149 18.76 -0.18 4.86
N VAL A 150 19.16 0.33 3.69
CA VAL A 150 18.25 0.47 2.53
C VAL A 150 17.74 -0.89 2.08
N VAL A 151 18.61 -1.89 1.96
CA VAL A 151 18.21 -3.25 1.57
C VAL A 151 17.21 -3.83 2.58
N LEU A 152 17.50 -3.72 3.89
CA LEU A 152 16.59 -4.21 4.93
C LEU A 152 15.25 -3.48 4.92
N MET A 153 15.24 -2.15 4.69
CA MET A 153 14.01 -1.38 4.57
C MET A 153 13.17 -1.84 3.39
N VAL A 154 13.79 -2.09 2.23
CA VAL A 154 13.10 -2.60 1.04
C VAL A 154 12.49 -3.97 1.31
N VAL A 155 13.25 -4.89 1.92
CA VAL A 155 12.75 -6.23 2.26
C VAL A 155 11.61 -6.17 3.27
N ALA A 156 11.76 -5.38 4.34
CA ALA A 156 10.72 -5.23 5.36
C ALA A 156 9.44 -4.62 4.77
N THR A 157 9.58 -3.63 3.90
CA THR A 157 8.44 -3.02 3.18
C THR A 157 7.75 -4.04 2.28
N ALA A 158 8.51 -4.84 1.53
CA ALA A 158 7.96 -5.87 0.64
C ALA A 158 7.17 -6.95 1.41
N ILE A 159 7.71 -7.43 2.54
CA ILE A 159 7.01 -8.40 3.41
C ILE A 159 5.74 -7.79 4.00
N THR A 160 5.79 -6.53 4.41
CA THR A 160 4.62 -5.83 4.99
C THR A 160 3.52 -5.62 3.96
N LEU A 161 3.88 -5.26 2.73
CA LEU A 161 2.93 -5.16 1.62
C LEU A 161 2.35 -6.54 1.26
N LEU A 162 3.17 -7.59 1.26
CA LEU A 162 2.72 -8.97 1.04
C LEU A 162 1.68 -9.37 2.09
N PHE A 163 2.00 -9.18 3.37
CA PHE A 163 1.08 -9.46 4.47
C PHE A 163 -0.25 -8.71 4.30
N SER A 164 -0.18 -7.41 3.98
CA SER A 164 -1.35 -6.56 3.78
C SER A 164 -2.23 -7.04 2.62
N MET A 165 -1.61 -7.46 1.53
CA MET A 165 -2.27 -7.99 0.35
C MET A 165 -2.97 -9.32 0.63
N VAL A 166 -2.29 -10.25 1.31
CA VAL A 166 -2.86 -11.55 1.71
C VAL A 166 -4.00 -11.33 2.72
N LEU A 167 -3.82 -10.42 3.67
CA LEU A 167 -4.85 -10.08 4.65
C LEU A 167 -6.11 -9.52 3.99
N PHE A 168 -5.94 -8.62 3.01
CA PHE A 168 -7.04 -8.08 2.21
C PHE A 168 -7.75 -9.16 1.37
N ALA A 169 -7.00 -10.06 0.76
CA ALA A 169 -7.56 -11.16 -0.01
C ALA A 169 -8.31 -12.18 0.88
N ALA A 170 -7.76 -12.52 2.05
CA ALA A 170 -8.36 -13.44 3.00
C ALA A 170 -9.68 -12.88 3.56
N ILE A 171 -9.69 -11.63 4.04
CA ILE A 171 -10.93 -11.01 4.55
C ILE A 171 -12.01 -10.88 3.47
N SER A 172 -11.60 -10.71 2.21
CA SER A 172 -12.52 -10.57 1.09
C SER A 172 -13.04 -11.91 0.58
N SER A 173 -12.32 -13.01 0.82
CA SER A 173 -12.64 -14.36 0.31
C SER A 173 -13.29 -15.29 1.35
N GLU A 174 -13.02 -15.10 2.64
CA GLU A 174 -13.39 -16.06 3.69
C GLU A 174 -14.61 -15.57 4.50
N ASP A 175 -15.78 -16.14 4.23
CA ASP A 175 -17.07 -15.65 4.74
C ASP A 175 -17.36 -15.94 6.22
N GLU A 176 -16.70 -16.95 6.79
CA GLU A 176 -17.04 -17.48 8.12
C GLU A 176 -15.95 -17.24 9.17
N LEU A 177 -14.74 -16.84 8.75
CA LEU A 177 -13.63 -16.71 9.69
C LEU A 177 -13.75 -15.44 10.53
N LYS A 178 -13.56 -15.61 11.85
CA LYS A 178 -13.41 -14.49 12.80
C LYS A 178 -12.17 -13.68 12.40
N PHE A 179 -12.20 -12.37 12.61
CA PHE A 179 -11.12 -11.45 12.21
C PHE A 179 -9.72 -11.91 12.66
N LEU A 180 -9.56 -12.37 13.89
CA LEU A 180 -8.29 -12.90 14.40
C LEU A 180 -7.80 -14.13 13.62
N LYS A 181 -8.71 -15.03 13.22
CA LYS A 181 -8.34 -16.20 12.41
C LYS A 181 -7.87 -15.79 11.01
N VAL A 182 -8.47 -14.75 10.44
CA VAL A 182 -8.04 -14.17 9.16
C VAL A 182 -6.61 -13.62 9.27
N ILE A 183 -6.28 -12.94 10.37
CA ILE A 183 -4.91 -12.45 10.62
C ILE A 183 -3.94 -13.61 10.73
N VAL A 184 -4.23 -14.61 11.58
CA VAL A 184 -3.36 -15.79 11.75
C VAL A 184 -3.15 -16.51 10.42
N ARG A 185 -4.20 -16.67 9.62
CA ARG A 185 -4.11 -17.28 8.29
C ARG A 185 -3.27 -16.44 7.35
N ALA A 186 -3.41 -15.12 7.36
CA ALA A 186 -2.60 -14.23 6.54
C ALA A 186 -1.12 -14.30 6.93
N ILE A 187 -0.80 -14.38 8.22
CA ILE A 187 0.56 -14.58 8.73
C ILE A 187 1.12 -15.92 8.24
N ASP A 188 0.37 -17.02 8.43
CA ASP A 188 0.76 -18.36 8.01
C ASP A 188 1.07 -18.42 6.50
N LEU A 189 0.16 -17.92 5.67
CA LEU A 189 0.34 -17.88 4.21
C LEU A 189 1.52 -16.98 3.77
N THR A 190 1.77 -15.89 4.50
CA THR A 190 2.89 -14.97 4.21
C THR A 190 4.24 -15.61 4.56
N ILE A 191 4.34 -16.32 5.68
CA ILE A 191 5.59 -16.91 6.17
C ILE A 191 5.92 -18.22 5.46
N ARG A 192 4.91 -18.99 4.99
CA ARG A 192 5.13 -20.30 4.36
C ARG A 192 5.91 -20.23 3.04
N TYR A 193 5.84 -19.12 2.30
CA TYR A 193 6.53 -18.96 1.01
C TYR A 193 7.13 -17.54 0.81
N PRO A 194 8.13 -17.13 1.60
CA PRO A 194 8.58 -15.74 1.66
C PRO A 194 9.27 -15.27 0.38
N PHE A 195 10.12 -16.10 -0.24
CA PHE A 195 10.82 -15.76 -1.49
C PHE A 195 9.86 -15.64 -2.68
N ARG A 196 8.85 -16.52 -2.75
CA ARG A 196 7.81 -16.47 -3.80
C ARG A 196 6.91 -15.25 -3.62
N GLY A 197 6.48 -14.98 -2.38
CA GLY A 197 5.69 -13.79 -2.07
C GLY A 197 6.45 -12.50 -2.32
N GLY A 198 7.70 -12.42 -1.89
CA GLY A 198 8.56 -11.26 -2.12
C GLY A 198 8.78 -10.98 -3.61
N SER A 199 9.16 -11.98 -4.40
CA SER A 199 9.32 -11.82 -5.86
C SER A 199 8.02 -11.41 -6.55
N TYR A 200 6.88 -11.98 -6.14
CA TYR A 200 5.56 -11.60 -6.63
C TYR A 200 5.23 -10.13 -6.29
N MET A 201 5.50 -9.68 -5.07
CA MET A 201 5.31 -8.27 -4.67
C MET A 201 6.20 -7.31 -5.45
N CYS A 202 7.46 -7.67 -5.67
CA CYS A 202 8.36 -6.85 -6.47
C CYS A 202 7.85 -6.71 -7.92
N LEU A 203 7.41 -7.81 -8.54
CA LEU A 203 6.84 -7.79 -9.89
C LEU A 203 5.53 -7.00 -9.96
N LEU A 204 4.65 -7.17 -8.97
CA LEU A 204 3.41 -6.39 -8.86
C LEU A 204 3.73 -4.90 -8.68
N GLY A 205 4.70 -4.57 -7.82
CA GLY A 205 5.16 -3.20 -7.61
C GLY A 205 5.68 -2.57 -8.89
N LEU A 206 6.53 -3.29 -9.64
CA LEU A 206 7.01 -2.85 -10.96
C LEU A 206 5.86 -2.67 -11.97
N ALA A 207 4.87 -3.56 -11.97
CA ALA A 207 3.72 -3.45 -12.85
C ALA A 207 2.85 -2.22 -12.51
N VAL A 208 2.58 -2.00 -11.22
CA VAL A 208 1.85 -0.81 -10.75
C VAL A 208 2.64 0.46 -11.09
N LEU A 209 3.95 0.46 -10.84
CA LEU A 209 4.83 1.58 -11.14
C LEU A 209 4.88 1.88 -12.66
N ALA A 210 4.97 0.86 -13.51
CA ALA A 210 4.91 1.03 -14.96
C ALA A 210 3.57 1.64 -15.42
N VAL A 211 2.46 1.20 -14.82
CA VAL A 211 1.13 1.76 -15.10
C VAL A 211 1.04 3.22 -14.66
N VAL A 212 1.49 3.55 -13.44
CA VAL A 212 1.49 4.91 -12.91
C VAL A 212 2.37 5.82 -13.77
N PHE A 213 3.57 5.38 -14.14
CA PHE A 213 4.44 6.15 -15.04
C PHE A 213 3.83 6.34 -16.42
N SER A 214 3.22 5.30 -16.99
CA SER A 214 2.56 5.39 -18.29
C SER A 214 1.42 6.42 -18.29
N MET A 215 0.64 6.46 -17.20
CA MET A 215 -0.47 7.41 -17.05
C MET A 215 -0.01 8.82 -16.70
N SER A 216 1.11 8.99 -16.00
CA SER A 216 1.67 10.29 -15.64
C SER A 216 2.66 10.87 -16.66
N ILE A 217 3.01 10.14 -17.73
CA ILE A 217 4.06 10.58 -18.67
C ILE A 217 3.73 11.92 -19.35
N PHE A 218 2.45 12.23 -19.52
CA PHE A 218 2.03 13.48 -20.14
C PHE A 218 2.27 14.71 -19.25
N LEU A 219 2.33 14.54 -17.92
CA LEU A 219 2.60 15.61 -16.95
C LEU A 219 4.09 15.93 -16.87
N MET A 220 4.97 14.94 -17.08
CA MET A 220 6.41 15.05 -16.87
C MET A 220 7.07 16.22 -17.64
N PRO A 221 6.72 16.52 -18.92
CA PRO A 221 7.26 17.69 -19.61
C PRO A 221 6.83 19.02 -18.98
N PHE A 222 5.60 19.11 -18.47
CA PHE A 222 5.09 20.33 -17.83
C PHE A 222 5.76 20.56 -16.48
N GLU A 223 5.92 19.50 -15.68
CA GLU A 223 6.65 19.55 -14.41
C GLU A 223 8.12 19.90 -14.63
N ALA A 224 8.79 19.30 -15.62
CA ALA A 224 10.18 19.62 -15.96
C ALA A 224 10.33 21.06 -16.46
N TRP A 225 9.38 21.56 -17.25
CA TRP A 225 9.37 22.93 -17.73
C TRP A 225 9.18 23.95 -16.60
N GLU A 226 8.22 23.71 -15.70
CA GLU A 226 8.01 24.59 -14.54
C GLU A 226 9.18 24.48 -13.55
N ALA A 227 9.76 23.30 -13.34
CA ALA A 227 10.97 23.15 -12.51
C ALA A 227 12.15 23.96 -13.08
N TYR A 228 12.36 23.92 -14.41
CA TYR A 228 13.37 24.74 -15.09
C TYR A 228 13.09 26.25 -14.93
N ARG A 229 11.82 26.66 -14.96
CA ARG A 229 11.41 28.04 -14.76
C ARG A 229 11.57 28.50 -13.30
N SER A 230 11.21 27.66 -12.34
CA SER A 230 11.35 27.91 -10.90
C SER A 230 12.80 27.92 -10.44
N MET A 231 13.72 27.17 -11.07
CA MET A 231 15.16 27.32 -10.79
C MET A 231 15.67 28.74 -11.08
N LYS A 232 15.00 29.49 -11.95
CA LYS A 232 15.30 30.90 -12.23
C LYS A 232 14.58 31.88 -11.30
N ASN A 233 13.51 31.46 -10.62
CA ASN A 233 12.69 32.27 -9.72
C ASN A 233 12.31 31.46 -8.47
N SER A 234 13.03 31.68 -7.37
CA SER A 234 12.93 30.90 -6.12
C SER A 234 11.58 30.96 -5.37
N GLU A 235 10.61 31.73 -5.85
CA GLU A 235 9.32 31.97 -5.18
C GLU A 235 8.12 31.38 -5.91
N MET A 236 8.30 30.68 -7.04
CA MET A 236 7.14 30.14 -7.77
C MET A 236 6.62 28.84 -7.14
N VAL A 237 5.56 29.01 -6.33
CA VAL A 237 4.60 27.97 -5.97
C VAL A 237 4.05 27.34 -7.26
N LEU A 238 4.00 26.00 -7.31
CA LEU A 238 3.50 25.25 -8.47
C LEU A 238 2.14 25.81 -8.94
N PRO A 239 1.99 26.19 -10.22
CA PRO A 239 0.80 26.89 -10.68
C PRO A 239 -0.46 26.02 -10.59
N LEU A 240 -1.61 26.67 -10.35
CA LEU A 240 -2.87 26.01 -10.01
C LEU A 240 -3.38 25.05 -11.11
N TYR A 241 -3.13 25.37 -12.38
CA TYR A 241 -3.49 24.50 -13.51
C TYR A 241 -2.74 23.15 -13.46
N LEU A 242 -1.48 23.16 -13.02
CA LEU A 242 -0.65 21.97 -12.95
C LEU A 242 -1.06 21.09 -11.76
N ARG A 243 -1.40 21.71 -10.61
CA ARG A 243 -2.02 21.02 -9.47
C ARG A 243 -3.35 20.33 -9.82
N PHE A 244 -4.15 20.97 -10.67
CA PHE A 244 -5.41 20.38 -11.12
C PHE A 244 -5.16 19.14 -12.01
N LEU A 245 -4.24 19.24 -12.97
CA LEU A 245 -3.86 18.11 -13.82
C LEU A 245 -3.21 16.97 -13.01
N GLU A 246 -2.40 17.31 -12.01
CA GLU A 246 -1.81 16.35 -11.08
C GLU A 246 -2.91 15.62 -10.28
N THR A 247 -3.91 16.34 -9.77
CA THR A 247 -5.04 15.75 -9.05
C THR A 247 -5.84 14.78 -9.93
N ILE A 248 -6.07 15.13 -11.21
CA ILE A 248 -6.72 14.24 -12.17
C ILE A 248 -5.88 12.99 -12.40
N SER A 249 -4.59 13.15 -12.67
CA SER A 249 -3.67 12.03 -12.88
C SER A 249 -3.61 11.11 -11.66
N GLN A 250 -3.46 11.67 -10.46
CA GLN A 250 -3.50 10.91 -9.20
C GLN A 250 -4.83 10.16 -9.03
N THR A 251 -5.96 10.78 -9.38
CA THR A 251 -7.28 10.13 -9.30
C THR A 251 -7.34 8.91 -10.22
N VAL A 252 -6.89 9.07 -11.48
CA VAL A 252 -6.83 7.97 -12.45
C VAL A 252 -5.88 6.88 -11.96
N ASN A 253 -4.67 7.25 -11.53
CA ASN A 253 -3.67 6.33 -11.00
C ASN A 253 -4.18 5.53 -9.80
N ASN A 254 -4.92 6.16 -8.89
CA ASN A 254 -5.53 5.48 -7.74
C ASN A 254 -6.54 4.43 -8.20
N VAL A 255 -7.42 4.74 -9.15
CA VAL A 255 -8.41 3.80 -9.67
C VAL A 255 -7.74 2.63 -10.39
N VAL A 256 -6.73 2.90 -11.24
CA VAL A 256 -6.04 1.85 -12.00
C VAL A 256 -5.24 0.95 -11.07
N SER A 257 -4.39 1.56 -10.23
CA SER A 257 -3.50 0.84 -9.33
C SER A 257 -4.29 -0.02 -8.36
N MET A 258 -5.40 0.50 -7.82
CA MET A 258 -6.26 -0.26 -6.92
C MET A 258 -6.80 -1.53 -7.60
N ALA A 259 -7.22 -1.44 -8.85
CA ALA A 259 -7.74 -2.59 -9.57
C ALA A 259 -6.64 -3.62 -9.91
N VAL A 260 -5.46 -3.16 -10.31
CA VAL A 260 -4.30 -4.04 -10.54
C VAL A 260 -3.92 -4.77 -9.25
N VAL A 261 -3.87 -4.04 -8.13
CA VAL A 261 -3.56 -4.60 -6.81
C VAL A 261 -4.65 -5.58 -6.36
N CYS A 262 -5.93 -5.27 -6.51
CA CYS A 262 -7.02 -6.20 -6.18
C CYS A 262 -6.98 -7.48 -7.02
N ALA A 263 -6.73 -7.36 -8.32
CA ALA A 263 -6.57 -8.51 -9.21
C ALA A 263 -5.35 -9.36 -8.79
N GLY A 264 -4.23 -8.70 -8.52
CA GLY A 264 -3.04 -9.38 -8.01
C GLY A 264 -3.35 -10.11 -6.70
N ALA A 265 -4.06 -9.45 -5.77
CA ALA A 265 -4.30 -9.96 -4.42
C ALA A 265 -5.02 -11.29 -4.46
N GLY A 266 -6.06 -11.40 -5.28
CA GLY A 266 -6.80 -12.65 -5.38
C GLY A 266 -6.09 -13.71 -6.20
N LEU A 267 -5.29 -13.35 -7.21
CA LEU A 267 -4.47 -14.33 -7.94
C LEU A 267 -3.42 -14.97 -7.03
N TYR A 268 -2.68 -14.15 -6.29
CA TYR A 268 -1.67 -14.63 -5.35
C TYR A 268 -2.29 -15.44 -4.21
N TYR A 269 -3.35 -14.93 -3.58
CA TYR A 269 -4.02 -15.62 -2.50
C TYR A 269 -4.59 -16.97 -2.94
N ARG A 270 -5.21 -17.06 -4.14
CA ARG A 270 -5.69 -18.35 -4.68
C ARG A 270 -4.54 -19.32 -4.95
N ASP A 271 -3.42 -18.86 -5.53
CA ASP A 271 -2.25 -19.70 -5.76
C ASP A 271 -1.68 -20.28 -4.46
N VAL A 272 -1.43 -19.43 -3.45
CA VAL A 272 -0.89 -19.90 -2.16
C VAL A 272 -1.91 -20.77 -1.42
N ARG A 273 -3.20 -20.44 -1.49
CA ARG A 273 -4.25 -21.25 -0.89
C ARG A 273 -4.33 -22.64 -1.52
N PHE A 274 -4.35 -22.75 -2.84
CA PHE A 274 -4.37 -24.05 -3.53
C PHE A 274 -3.15 -24.90 -3.19
N ARG A 275 -1.98 -24.28 -3.02
CA ARG A 275 -0.77 -24.99 -2.57
C ARG A 275 -0.88 -25.47 -1.14
N SER A 276 -1.40 -24.64 -0.24
CA SER A 276 -1.61 -25.02 1.16
C SER A 276 -2.61 -26.17 1.27
N GLU A 277 -3.76 -26.08 0.61
CA GLU A 277 -4.78 -27.13 0.61
C GLU A 277 -4.27 -28.40 -0.10
N GLY A 278 -3.49 -28.25 -1.17
CA GLY A 278 -2.85 -29.36 -1.86
C GLY A 278 -1.82 -30.10 -1.00
N ALA A 279 -0.99 -29.37 -0.25
CA ALA A 279 -0.03 -29.96 0.69
C ALA A 279 -0.75 -30.73 1.81
N ASP A 280 -1.81 -30.15 2.37
CA ASP A 280 -2.61 -30.78 3.42
C ASP A 280 -3.33 -32.06 2.91
N LEU A 281 -3.70 -32.13 1.63
CA LEU A 281 -4.29 -33.31 1.01
C LEU A 281 -3.27 -34.43 0.79
N VAL A 282 -2.05 -34.09 0.34
CA VAL A 282 -0.96 -35.06 0.17
C VAL A 282 -0.59 -35.68 1.51
N GLU A 283 -0.43 -34.88 2.56
CA GLU A 283 -0.12 -35.38 3.90
C GLU A 283 -1.20 -36.34 4.43
N LYS A 284 -2.48 -36.02 4.20
CA LYS A 284 -3.58 -36.92 4.57
C LYS A 284 -3.57 -38.23 3.77
N LEU A 285 -3.30 -38.17 2.47
CA LEU A 285 -3.20 -39.37 1.63
C LEU A 285 -2.04 -40.27 2.09
N ASP A 286 -0.88 -39.69 2.39
CA ASP A 286 0.29 -40.42 2.89
C ASP A 286 -0.03 -41.10 4.24
N SER A 287 -0.74 -40.40 5.14
CA SER A 287 -1.17 -41.00 6.41
C SER A 287 -2.13 -42.18 6.25
N ILE A 288 -3.03 -42.12 5.27
CA ILE A 288 -3.97 -43.21 4.96
C ILE A 288 -3.23 -44.39 4.33
N GLN A 289 -2.29 -44.14 3.41
CA GLN A 289 -1.46 -45.19 2.81
C GLN A 289 -0.58 -45.88 3.85
N ALA A 290 0.03 -45.13 4.76
CA ALA A 290 0.81 -45.68 5.86
C ALA A 290 -0.06 -46.57 6.78
N ASN A 291 -1.26 -46.11 7.16
CA ASN A 291 -2.18 -46.90 7.98
C ASN A 291 -2.68 -48.17 7.26
N ASN A 292 -2.96 -48.10 5.96
CA ASN A 292 -3.38 -49.27 5.18
C ASN A 292 -2.24 -50.30 5.02
N SER A 293 -0.98 -49.86 4.92
CA SER A 293 0.17 -50.77 4.89
C SER A 293 0.40 -51.48 6.23
N LEU A 294 0.00 -50.88 7.35
CA LEU A 294 0.09 -51.47 8.68
C LEU A 294 -1.07 -52.42 9.00
N SER A 295 -2.27 -52.22 8.41
CA SER A 295 -3.41 -53.13 8.58
C SER A 295 -3.39 -54.36 7.66
N GLY A 296 -2.37 -54.47 6.79
CA GLY A 296 -2.18 -55.59 5.86
C GLY A 296 -1.22 -56.68 6.36
N ILE A 297 -0.77 -56.60 7.62
CA ILE A 297 0.00 -57.61 8.37
C ILE A 297 -0.90 -58.16 9.47
#